data_AF-A0A925NSH0-F1
#
_entry.id   AF-A0A925NSH0-F1
#
_cell.length_a   1.000
_cell.length_b   1.000
_cell.length_c   1.000
_cell.angle_alpha   90.00
_cell.angle_beta   90.00
_cell.angle_gamma   90.00
#
_symmetry.space_group_name_H-M   'P 1'
#
loop_
_entity.id
_entity.type
_entity.pdbx_description
1 polymer ?
#
loop_
_entity_poly.entity_id
_entity_poly.type
_entity_poly.pdbx_seq_one_letter_code
_entity_poly.pdbx_strand_id
1 'polypeptide(L)'
;SALASSAQTQEGTRFEVKIRIKEKEVFRPGMSVTADIETRSKTNVLAVPIQSVTTRLPKKSGETNAVSVAVQKTNTGSVAGSTNTSKADRKAIEAANKPVEVVFVVENDMAKMVPVKRGISDDEYVEIIEGLTEGREVVSGGYKAISRDLEDSKKVKQGVATLASSPEKK
;
A
#
# COMPACT_ATOMS: atom_id res chain seq x y z
N SER A 1 -19.77 22.06 -30.90
CA SER A 1 -19.39 22.12 -29.47
C SER A 1 -20.52 21.50 -28.67
N ALA A 2 -20.40 20.45 -27.87
CA ALA A 2 -19.24 19.83 -27.22
C ALA A 2 -19.47 18.31 -27.12
N LEU A 3 -18.39 17.52 -27.19
CA LEU A 3 -18.41 16.09 -26.83
C LEU A 3 -18.43 15.96 -25.31
N ALA A 4 -19.43 15.28 -24.76
CA ALA A 4 -19.45 14.85 -23.37
C ALA A 4 -18.81 13.46 -23.27
N SER A 5 -17.62 13.38 -22.67
CA SER A 5 -16.95 12.14 -22.32
C SER A 5 -17.65 11.48 -21.14
N SER A 6 -18.30 10.34 -21.37
CA SER A 6 -18.86 9.48 -20.32
C SER A 6 -17.73 8.82 -19.54
N ALA A 7 -17.64 9.13 -18.25
CA ALA A 7 -16.81 8.38 -17.32
C ALA A 7 -17.44 6.99 -17.12
N GLN A 8 -16.78 5.94 -17.62
CA GLN A 8 -17.13 4.56 -17.28
C GLN A 8 -16.78 4.30 -15.82
N THR A 9 -17.80 4.28 -14.96
CA THR A 9 -17.69 3.73 -13.62
C THR A 9 -17.40 2.24 -13.74
N GLN A 10 -16.24 1.78 -13.25
CA GLN A 10 -15.94 0.36 -13.18
C GLN A 10 -16.88 -0.30 -12.16
N GLU A 11 -17.78 -1.15 -12.66
CA GLU A 11 -18.63 -1.99 -11.82
C GLU A 11 -17.78 -3.16 -11.28
N GLY A 12 -17.78 -3.34 -9.95
CA GLY A 12 -17.07 -4.45 -9.32
C GLY A 12 -17.62 -5.81 -9.77
N THR A 13 -16.75 -6.82 -9.90
CA THR A 13 -17.17 -8.16 -10.32
C THR A 13 -18.03 -8.80 -9.23
N ARG A 14 -19.30 -9.11 -9.55
CA ARG A 14 -20.21 -9.85 -8.66
C ARG A 14 -20.16 -11.33 -8.99
N PHE A 15 -20.13 -12.17 -7.95
CA PHE A 15 -20.18 -13.62 -8.07
C PHE A 15 -21.42 -14.15 -7.33
N GLU A 16 -22.19 -15.04 -7.97
CA GLU A 16 -23.27 -15.75 -7.30
C GLU A 16 -22.69 -16.89 -6.45
N VAL A 17 -23.04 -16.91 -5.16
CA VAL A 17 -22.59 -17.93 -4.21
C VAL A 17 -23.82 -18.66 -3.65
N LYS A 18 -23.77 -20.00 -3.61
CA LYS A 18 -24.82 -20.83 -3.02
C LYS A 18 -24.35 -21.36 -1.66
N ILE A 19 -25.01 -20.93 -0.59
CA ILE A 19 -24.70 -21.35 0.78
C ILE A 19 -25.69 -22.43 1.21
N ARG A 20 -25.18 -23.54 1.75
CA ARG A 20 -26.01 -24.61 2.33
C ARG A 20 -25.94 -24.51 3.86
N ILE A 21 -27.08 -24.24 4.47
CA ILE A 21 -27.24 -24.23 5.93
C ILE A 21 -27.59 -25.66 6.39
N LYS A 22 -26.81 -26.20 7.32
CA LYS A 22 -27.04 -27.57 7.86
C LYS A 22 -28.00 -27.58 9.05
N GLU A 23 -28.08 -26.49 9.79
CA GLU A 23 -28.91 -26.36 10.96
C GLU A 23 -30.38 -26.19 10.59
N LYS A 24 -31.27 -26.79 11.38
CA LYS A 24 -32.71 -26.77 11.16
C LYS A 24 -33.31 -25.51 11.80
N GLU A 25 -32.90 -24.35 11.33
CA GLU A 25 -33.57 -23.08 11.65
C GLU A 25 -34.68 -22.79 10.65
N VAL A 26 -35.79 -22.21 11.13
CA VAL A 26 -36.95 -21.89 10.29
C VAL A 26 -36.79 -20.50 9.71
N PHE A 27 -36.12 -20.39 8.55
CA PHE A 27 -36.11 -19.15 7.78
C PHE A 27 -37.50 -18.89 7.19
N ARG A 28 -38.05 -17.69 7.42
CA ARG A 28 -39.31 -17.27 6.81
C ARG A 28 -39.04 -16.45 5.55
N PRO A 29 -39.91 -16.55 4.53
CA PRO A 29 -39.84 -15.65 3.37
C PRO A 29 -39.84 -14.18 3.83
N GLY A 30 -38.93 -13.38 3.27
CA GLY A 30 -38.76 -11.97 3.62
C GLY A 30 -37.67 -11.66 4.66
N MET A 31 -36.97 -12.68 5.19
CA MET A 31 -35.78 -12.46 6.02
C MET A 31 -34.56 -12.09 5.16
N SER A 32 -33.88 -11.01 5.54
CA SER A 32 -32.54 -10.68 5.04
C SER A 32 -31.49 -11.29 5.96
N VAL A 33 -30.44 -11.88 5.39
CA VAL A 33 -29.32 -12.47 6.12
C VAL A 33 -28.03 -11.83 5.62
N THR A 34 -27.16 -11.45 6.55
CA THR A 34 -25.77 -11.09 6.27
C THR A 34 -24.91 -12.29 6.65
N ALA A 35 -23.97 -12.67 5.77
CA ALA A 35 -23.04 -13.77 6.02
C ALA A 35 -21.61 -13.31 5.76
N ASP A 36 -20.71 -13.64 6.67
CA ASP A 36 -19.28 -13.38 6.54
C ASP A 36 -18.57 -14.61 5.96
N ILE A 37 -17.69 -14.40 4.99
CA ILE A 37 -16.97 -15.47 4.29
C ILE A 37 -15.47 -15.30 4.54
N GLU A 38 -14.91 -16.19 5.36
CA GLU A 38 -13.47 -16.28 5.58
C GLU A 38 -12.84 -17.21 4.53
N THR A 39 -11.90 -16.69 3.74
CA THR A 39 -11.30 -17.44 2.62
C THR A 39 -9.96 -18.08 2.97
N ARG A 40 -9.18 -17.46 3.87
CA ARG A 40 -7.85 -17.92 4.27
C ARG A 40 -7.56 -17.46 5.69
N SER A 41 -6.97 -18.36 6.49
CA SER A 41 -6.46 -18.07 7.83
C SER A 41 -4.97 -18.44 7.90
N LYS A 42 -4.21 -17.67 8.66
CA LYS A 42 -2.81 -17.95 9.01
C LYS A 42 -2.56 -17.55 10.45
N THR A 43 -1.76 -18.33 11.15
CA THR A 43 -1.31 -18.04 12.51
C THR A 43 0.15 -17.59 12.51
N ASN A 44 0.56 -16.90 13.58
CA ASN A 44 1.93 -16.48 13.82
C ASN A 44 2.53 -15.67 12.64
N VAL A 45 1.83 -14.60 12.24
CA VAL A 45 2.24 -13.71 11.16
C VAL A 45 2.70 -12.37 11.71
N LEU A 46 3.64 -11.71 11.00
CA LEU A 46 4.00 -10.34 11.30
C LEU A 46 2.87 -9.41 10.83
N ALA A 47 2.03 -8.98 11.77
CA ALA A 47 0.89 -8.12 11.49
C ALA A 47 1.22 -6.65 11.80
N VAL A 48 0.84 -5.75 10.90
CA VAL A 48 0.84 -4.30 11.15
C VAL A 48 -0.57 -3.74 10.96
N PRO A 49 -0.95 -2.66 11.65
CA PRO A 49 -2.23 -2.01 11.39
C PRO A 49 -2.35 -1.59 9.92
N ILE A 50 -3.54 -1.72 9.34
CA ILE A 50 -3.78 -1.37 7.93
C ILE A 50 -3.44 0.10 7.63
N GLN A 51 -3.55 0.97 8.63
CA GLN A 51 -3.23 2.39 8.58
C GLN A 51 -1.72 2.69 8.43
N SER A 52 -0.85 1.71 8.67
CA SER A 52 0.61 1.85 8.54
C SER A 52 1.14 1.56 7.14
N VAL A 53 0.37 0.87 6.30
CA VAL A 53 0.77 0.52 4.94
C VAL A 53 0.28 1.59 3.96
N THR A 54 1.18 2.08 3.11
CA THR A 54 0.81 2.98 2.01
C THR A 54 1.49 2.54 0.72
N THR A 55 0.84 2.79 -0.40
CA THR A 55 1.46 2.60 -1.72
C THR A 55 2.08 3.92 -2.18
N ARG A 56 3.32 3.89 -2.67
CA ARG A 56 4.02 5.06 -3.23
C ARG A 56 4.70 4.71 -4.53
N LEU A 57 4.81 5.68 -5.43
CA LEU A 57 5.70 5.57 -6.58
C LEU A 57 7.15 5.58 -6.07
N PRO A 58 8.02 4.69 -6.57
CA PRO A 58 9.41 4.67 -6.14
C PRO A 58 10.08 5.97 -6.58
N LYS A 59 10.49 6.80 -5.60
CA LYS A 59 11.42 7.90 -5.87
C LYS A 59 12.77 7.25 -6.17
N LYS A 60 13.38 7.61 -7.31
CA LYS A 60 14.72 7.14 -7.70
C LYS A 60 15.68 7.54 -6.58
N SER A 61 16.16 6.58 -5.80
CA SER A 61 17.12 6.82 -4.71
C SER A 61 18.43 7.29 -5.34
N GLY A 62 18.66 8.60 -5.33
CA GLY A 62 19.80 9.23 -5.97
C GLY A 62 19.98 10.68 -5.56
N GLU A 63 19.93 10.95 -4.25
CA GLU A 63 20.39 12.24 -3.69
C GLU A 63 21.20 11.97 -2.42
N THR A 64 22.44 11.51 -2.61
CA THR A 64 23.51 11.79 -1.66
C THR A 64 24.32 12.95 -2.21
N ASN A 65 24.30 14.06 -1.47
CA ASN A 65 25.12 15.25 -1.62
C ASN A 65 26.50 15.00 -2.22
N ALA A 66 26.72 15.49 -3.44
CA ALA A 66 28.02 15.91 -3.91
C ALA A 66 27.86 17.31 -4.51
N VAL A 67 28.46 18.28 -3.83
CA VAL A 67 28.57 19.67 -4.25
C VAL A 67 29.29 19.73 -5.60
N SER A 68 28.65 20.30 -6.62
CA SER A 68 29.37 20.98 -7.70
C SER A 68 28.52 22.10 -8.27
N VAL A 69 28.89 23.32 -7.85
CA VAL A 69 28.51 24.60 -8.44
C VAL A 69 29.18 24.73 -9.81
N ALA A 70 28.39 24.88 -10.89
CA ALA A 70 28.69 25.61 -12.14
C ALA A 70 27.45 25.47 -13.06
N VAL A 71 26.48 26.40 -13.05
CA VAL A 71 26.41 27.62 -13.88
C VAL A 71 26.26 27.35 -15.40
N GLN A 72 25.06 27.72 -15.89
CA GLN A 72 24.67 28.18 -17.25
C GLN A 72 24.08 27.21 -18.30
N LYS A 73 22.74 27.25 -18.39
CA LYS A 73 21.91 27.84 -19.49
C LYS A 73 22.34 27.56 -20.95
N THR A 74 21.47 26.88 -21.72
CA THR A 74 20.67 27.44 -22.85
C THR A 74 19.84 26.35 -23.56
N ASN A 75 18.64 26.74 -24.02
CA ASN A 75 17.77 25.98 -24.91
C ASN A 75 18.33 25.92 -26.34
N THR A 76 18.23 24.77 -26.99
CA THR A 76 17.90 24.64 -28.43
C THR A 76 17.44 23.21 -28.72
N GLY A 77 16.22 23.07 -29.25
CA GLY A 77 15.69 21.78 -29.69
C GLY A 77 16.25 21.38 -31.05
N SER A 78 16.47 20.08 -31.27
CA SER A 78 15.86 19.33 -32.36
C SER A 78 16.22 17.85 -32.32
N VAL A 79 15.16 17.07 -32.46
CA VAL A 79 15.02 15.66 -32.84
C VAL A 79 16.07 15.10 -33.80
N ALA A 80 16.65 13.94 -33.46
CA ALA A 80 16.99 12.87 -34.40
C ALA A 80 17.22 11.56 -33.61
N GLY A 81 16.49 10.51 -34.00
CA GLY A 81 16.32 9.29 -33.23
C GLY A 81 17.56 8.41 -33.07
N SER A 82 17.59 7.70 -31.94
CA SER A 82 18.32 6.44 -31.80
C SER A 82 17.35 5.37 -31.31
N THR A 83 16.89 4.55 -32.26
CA THR A 83 16.12 3.33 -32.05
C THR A 83 17.08 2.21 -31.62
N ASN A 84 17.09 1.90 -30.33
CA ASN A 84 17.25 0.53 -29.80
C ASN A 84 17.14 0.56 -28.26
N THR A 85 15.91 0.55 -27.75
CA THR A 85 15.68 0.12 -26.36
C THR A 85 15.34 -1.36 -26.38
N SER A 86 16.16 -2.15 -25.68
CA SER A 86 15.94 -3.58 -25.57
C SER A 86 14.64 -3.87 -24.80
N LYS A 87 14.08 -5.06 -24.99
CA LYS A 87 12.90 -5.54 -24.23
C LYS A 87 13.17 -5.55 -22.71
N ALA A 88 14.45 -5.59 -22.29
CA ALA A 88 14.89 -5.48 -20.91
C ALA A 88 14.81 -4.04 -20.40
N ASP A 89 15.15 -3.04 -21.22
CA ASP A 89 15.09 -1.63 -20.85
C ASP A 89 13.65 -1.15 -20.65
N ARG A 90 12.70 -1.62 -21.48
CA ARG A 90 11.27 -1.32 -21.28
C ARG A 90 10.72 -1.94 -20.00
N LYS A 91 11.10 -3.17 -19.66
CA LYS A 91 10.68 -3.85 -18.43
C LYS A 91 11.25 -3.16 -17.18
N ALA A 92 12.47 -2.64 -17.27
CA ALA A 92 13.08 -1.83 -16.20
C ALA A 92 12.40 -0.47 -16.03
N ILE A 93 12.03 0.21 -17.12
CA ILE A 93 11.28 1.48 -17.08
C ILE A 93 9.86 1.29 -16.53
N GLU A 94 9.21 0.17 -16.86
CA GLU A 94 7.88 -0.16 -16.33
C GLU A 94 7.93 -0.56 -14.85
N ALA A 95 8.94 -1.35 -14.44
CA ALA A 95 9.16 -1.69 -13.03
C ALA A 95 9.50 -0.47 -12.17
N ALA A 96 10.24 0.50 -12.72
CA ALA A 96 10.57 1.76 -12.06
C ALA A 96 9.37 2.70 -11.87
N ASN A 97 8.22 2.44 -12.50
CA ASN A 97 7.01 3.24 -12.34
C ASN A 97 5.87 2.48 -11.65
N LYS A 98 6.12 1.25 -11.17
CA LYS A 98 5.10 0.49 -10.44
C LYS A 98 4.96 1.03 -9.03
N PRO A 99 3.74 1.30 -8.56
CA PRO A 99 3.51 1.65 -7.17
C PRO A 99 4.03 0.52 -6.26
N VAL A 100 4.88 0.88 -5.29
CA VAL A 100 5.47 -0.04 -4.30
C VAL A 100 4.78 0.17 -2.95
N GLU A 101 4.51 -0.91 -2.24
CA GLU A 101 3.99 -0.86 -0.88
C GLU A 101 5.12 -0.56 0.10
N VAL A 102 4.91 0.41 0.98
CA VAL A 102 5.90 0.85 1.96
C VAL A 102 5.28 1.00 3.34
N VAL A 103 6.09 0.73 4.36
CA VAL A 103 5.81 0.99 5.77
C VAL A 103 6.88 1.92 6.30
N PHE A 104 6.50 2.83 7.18
CA PHE A 104 7.46 3.69 7.87
C PHE A 104 7.81 3.07 9.22
N VAL A 105 9.10 2.90 9.48
CA VAL A 105 9.63 2.41 10.76
C VAL A 105 10.30 3.56 11.51
N VAL A 106 10.30 3.50 12.83
CA VAL A 106 10.98 4.49 13.66
C VAL A 106 12.43 4.06 13.90
N GLU A 107 13.39 4.87 13.45
CA GLU A 107 14.82 4.73 13.73
C GLU A 107 15.36 6.08 14.22
N ASN A 108 15.88 6.16 15.45
CA ASN A 108 16.44 7.39 16.03
C ASN A 108 15.48 8.61 15.97
N ASP A 109 14.22 8.42 16.39
CA ASP A 109 13.14 9.43 16.30
C ASP A 109 12.79 9.89 14.87
N MET A 110 13.28 9.21 13.84
CA MET A 110 13.01 9.51 12.44
C MET A 110 12.23 8.38 11.79
N ALA A 111 11.29 8.74 10.90
CA ALA A 111 10.60 7.79 10.07
C ALA A 111 11.51 7.37 8.90
N LYS A 112 11.74 6.07 8.76
CA LYS A 112 12.44 5.49 7.62
C LYS A 112 11.47 4.71 6.75
N MET A 113 11.48 5.00 5.46
CA MET A 113 10.63 4.31 4.49
C MET A 113 11.23 2.95 4.16
N VAL A 114 10.45 1.89 4.37
CA VAL A 114 10.87 0.51 4.09
C VAL A 114 9.90 -0.11 3.09
N PRO A 115 10.36 -0.58 1.92
CA PRO A 115 9.52 -1.33 1.00
C PRO A 115 9.15 -2.68 1.60
N VAL A 116 7.89 -3.06 1.50
CA VAL A 116 7.37 -4.31 2.06
C VAL A 116 6.51 -5.04 1.04
N LYS A 117 6.23 -6.31 1.32
CA LYS A 117 5.27 -7.12 0.58
C LYS A 117 4.17 -7.58 1.51
N ARG A 118 2.92 -7.20 1.22
CA ARG A 118 1.77 -7.63 2.03
C ARG A 118 1.27 -9.03 1.68
N GLY A 119 0.66 -9.67 2.66
CA GLY A 119 0.00 -10.97 2.58
C GLY A 119 -1.51 -10.90 2.73
N ILE A 120 -2.11 -11.78 3.55
CA ILE A 120 -3.52 -11.60 3.94
C ILE A 120 -3.70 -10.31 4.72
N SER A 121 -4.89 -9.75 4.61
CA SER A 121 -5.36 -8.70 5.49
C SER A 121 -6.75 -9.05 5.99
N ASP A 122 -7.07 -8.59 7.18
CA ASP A 122 -8.43 -8.49 7.69
C ASP A 122 -8.86 -7.01 7.69
N ASP A 123 -9.88 -6.67 8.46
CA ASP A 123 -10.44 -5.32 8.51
C ASP A 123 -9.52 -4.31 9.23
N GLU A 124 -8.60 -4.78 10.08
CA GLU A 124 -7.80 -3.94 10.96
C GLU A 124 -6.29 -4.08 10.72
N TYR A 125 -5.83 -5.26 10.33
CA TYR A 125 -4.43 -5.64 10.22
C TYR A 125 -4.09 -6.23 8.85
N VAL A 126 -2.81 -6.15 8.52
CA VAL A 126 -2.23 -6.74 7.32
C VAL A 126 -0.95 -7.50 7.64
N GLU A 127 -0.84 -8.70 7.09
CA GLU A 127 0.36 -9.54 7.12
C GLU A 127 1.48 -8.89 6.29
N ILE A 128 2.68 -8.82 6.84
CA ILE A 128 3.90 -8.47 6.11
C ILE A 128 4.72 -9.73 5.89
N ILE A 129 4.94 -10.09 4.62
CA ILE A 129 5.66 -11.30 4.21
C ILE A 129 7.17 -11.00 4.07
N GLU A 130 7.51 -9.83 3.52
CA GLU A 130 8.90 -9.43 3.25
C GLU A 130 9.09 -7.94 3.58
N GLY A 131 10.32 -7.58 3.94
CA GLY A 131 10.75 -6.18 4.12
C GLY A 131 10.74 -5.69 5.57
N LEU A 132 10.13 -6.42 6.51
CA LEU A 132 10.11 -6.06 7.93
C LEU A 132 10.50 -7.24 8.82
N THR A 133 11.09 -6.95 9.97
CA THR A 133 11.45 -7.92 11.01
C THR A 133 10.65 -7.66 12.27
N GLU A 134 10.49 -8.68 13.11
CA GLU A 134 9.87 -8.55 14.43
C GLU A 134 10.62 -7.55 15.33
N GLY A 135 9.88 -6.94 16.26
CA GLY A 135 10.42 -5.96 17.22
C GLY A 135 10.65 -4.55 16.66
N ARG A 136 10.36 -4.32 15.38
CA ARG A 136 10.46 -3.00 14.75
C ARG A 136 9.22 -2.17 15.07
N GLU A 137 9.44 -0.93 15.51
CA GLU A 137 8.34 0.02 15.68
C GLU A 137 7.92 0.59 14.33
N VAL A 138 6.63 0.52 14.05
CA VAL A 138 6.01 1.05 12.83
C VAL A 138 5.22 2.33 13.14
N VAL A 139 5.21 3.26 12.20
CA VAL A 139 4.41 4.47 12.29
C VAL A 139 2.99 4.15 11.84
N SER A 140 2.01 4.46 12.68
CA SER A 140 0.57 4.37 12.36
C SER A 140 -0.07 5.75 12.50
N GLY A 141 -1.06 6.05 11.66
CA GLY A 141 -1.79 7.31 11.75
C GLY A 141 -2.79 7.48 10.60
N GLY A 142 -3.45 8.64 10.54
CA GLY A 142 -4.43 8.90 9.47
C GLY A 142 -3.80 8.82 8.07
N TYR A 143 -4.58 8.34 7.10
CA TYR A 143 -4.12 8.11 5.72
C TYR A 143 -3.33 9.29 5.12
N LYS A 144 -3.78 10.53 5.34
CA LYS A 144 -3.09 11.73 4.83
C LYS A 144 -1.68 11.86 5.41
N ALA A 145 -1.52 11.63 6.71
CA ALA A 145 -0.23 11.73 7.38
C ALA A 145 0.75 10.69 6.83
N ILE A 146 0.34 9.42 6.73
CA ILE A 146 1.23 8.33 6.31
C ILE A 146 1.45 8.30 4.80
N SER A 147 0.43 8.58 3.98
CA SER A 147 0.52 8.46 2.52
C SER A 147 1.10 9.71 1.84
N ARG A 148 0.85 10.91 2.39
CA ARG A 148 1.19 12.19 1.75
C ARG A 148 2.22 13.01 2.52
N ASP A 149 2.03 13.19 3.82
CA ASP A 149 2.78 14.20 4.58
C ASP A 149 4.08 13.66 5.20
N LEU A 150 4.14 12.36 5.47
CA LEU A 150 5.32 11.69 6.01
C LEU A 150 6.33 11.44 4.89
N GLU A 151 7.56 11.88 5.07
CA GLU A 151 8.66 11.62 4.15
C GLU A 151 9.74 10.83 4.87
N ASP A 152 10.64 10.25 4.08
CA ASP A 152 11.81 9.57 4.64
C ASP A 152 12.68 10.55 5.45
N SER A 153 13.25 10.08 6.56
CA SER A 153 14.06 10.85 7.50
C SER A 153 13.32 12.01 8.19
N LYS A 154 11.98 12.05 8.13
CA LYS A 154 11.18 13.05 8.84
C LYS A 154 11.09 12.69 10.32
N LYS A 155 11.27 13.68 11.20
CA LYS A 155 11.14 13.50 12.65
C LYS A 155 9.70 13.12 13.03
N VAL A 156 9.55 12.09 13.82
CA VAL A 156 8.27 11.63 14.38
C VAL A 156 8.30 11.73 15.90
N LYS A 157 7.13 11.87 16.49
CA LYS A 157 6.95 11.77 17.94
C LYS A 157 6.06 10.56 18.19
N GLN A 158 6.51 9.67 19.07
CA GLN A 158 5.67 8.57 19.53
C GLN A 158 4.46 9.16 20.27
N GLY A 159 3.27 8.86 19.76
CA GLY A 159 2.02 9.06 20.49
C GLY A 159 1.71 7.85 21.36
N VAL A 160 0.66 7.95 22.18
CA VAL A 160 0.14 6.77 22.88
C VAL A 160 -0.35 5.77 21.83
N ALA A 161 0.23 4.57 21.81
CA ALA A 161 -0.21 3.50 20.92
C ALA A 161 -1.58 3.00 21.39
N THR A 162 -2.64 3.34 20.65
CA THR A 162 -3.94 2.69 20.82
C THR A 162 -3.85 1.32 20.17
N LEU A 163 -3.33 0.34 20.90
CA LEU A 163 -3.48 -1.06 20.52
C LEU A 163 -4.97 -1.38 20.64
N ALA A 164 -5.65 -1.55 19.52
CA ALA A 164 -6.98 -2.15 19.55
C ALA A 164 -6.83 -3.52 20.21
N SER A 165 -7.52 -3.69 21.34
CA SER A 165 -7.51 -4.93 22.08
C SER A 165 -8.08 -6.05 21.19
N SER A 166 -7.25 -7.02 20.83
CA SER A 166 -7.75 -8.32 20.35
C SER A 166 -8.71 -8.87 21.41
N PRO A 167 -9.96 -9.20 21.07
CA PRO A 167 -10.80 -9.96 21.98
C PRO A 167 -10.19 -11.35 22.11
N GLU A 168 -9.58 -11.66 23.27
CA GLU A 168 -9.34 -13.04 23.68
C GLU A 168 -10.69 -13.79 23.61
N LYS A 169 -10.83 -14.70 22.64
CA LYS A 169 -11.87 -15.72 22.72
C LYS A 169 -11.48 -16.68 23.84
N LYS A 170 -12.18 -16.53 24.98
CA LYS A 170 -12.24 -17.52 26.05
C LYS A 170 -13.10 -18.72 25.65
#